data_AF-A0A2H6N992-F1
#
_entry.id   AF-A0A2H6N992-F1
#
_cell.length_a   1.000
_cell.length_b   1.000
_cell.length_c   1.000
_cell.angle_alpha   90.00
_cell.angle_beta   90.00
_cell.angle_gamma   90.00
#
_symmetry.space_group_name_H-M   'P 1'
#
loop_
_entity.id
_entity.type
_entity.pdbx_description
1 polymer ?
#
loop_
_entity_poly.entity_id
_entity_poly.type
_entity_poly.pdbx_seq_one_letter_code
_entity_poly.pdbx_strand_id
1 'polypeptide(L)'
;NPIRIHCYLDDILILSSTASQAEINTTLTFQTLRDHGFSINYAKSQLVPTNRLPHLGAIIDTLENKVFLSPERKDSIKALVIRVRKARKVPLCDLSKLLGKMISCISIVPVLTGAASVLPNRIGWR
;
A
#
# COMPACT_ATOMS: atom_id res chain seq x y z
N ASN A 1 8.81 -21.12 9.90
CA ASN A 1 8.32 -19.74 10.14
C ASN A 1 6.85 -19.63 9.78
N PRO A 2 6.02 -18.97 10.59
CA PRO A 2 4.62 -18.73 10.23
C PRO A 2 4.53 -17.80 9.01
N ILE A 3 3.56 -18.04 8.14
CA ILE A 3 3.26 -17.16 7.00
C ILE A 3 2.64 -15.89 7.54
N ARG A 4 3.15 -14.72 7.12
CA ARG A 4 2.55 -13.43 7.46
C ARG A 4 1.72 -12.96 6.27
N ILE A 5 0.40 -12.91 6.47
CA ILE A 5 -0.55 -12.47 5.47
C ILE A 5 -1.31 -11.27 6.01
N HIS A 6 -1.42 -10.22 5.19
CA HIS A 6 -2.27 -9.07 5.45
C HIS A 6 -3.33 -9.00 4.35
N CYS A 7 -4.60 -9.12 4.73
CA CYS A 7 -5.73 -9.07 3.80
C CYS A 7 -6.51 -7.78 4.00
N TYR A 8 -6.81 -7.08 2.90
CA TYR A 8 -7.69 -5.94 2.86
C TYR A 8 -8.66 -6.11 1.70
N LEU A 9 -9.93 -6.42 2.00
CA LEU A 9 -10.94 -6.76 0.98
C LEU A 9 -10.41 -7.83 0.02
N ASP A 10 -10.19 -7.49 -1.25
CA ASP A 10 -9.67 -8.34 -2.31
C ASP A 10 -8.14 -8.30 -2.46
N ASP A 11 -7.45 -7.40 -1.77
CA ASP A 11 -5.99 -7.29 -1.79
C ASP A 11 -5.33 -8.14 -0.69
N ILE A 12 -4.44 -9.05 -1.09
CA ILE A 12 -3.67 -9.92 -0.19
C ILE A 12 -2.18 -9.60 -0.32
N LEU A 13 -1.54 -9.31 0.81
CA LEU A 13 -0.11 -9.05 0.92
C LEU A 13 0.56 -10.16 1.74
N ILE A 14 1.60 -10.77 1.17
CA ILE A 14 2.38 -11.85 1.79
C ILE A 14 3.77 -11.33 2.13
N LEU A 15 4.17 -11.41 3.40
CA LEU A 15 5.49 -11.01 3.86
C LEU A 15 6.30 -12.22 4.33
N SER A 16 7.56 -12.28 3.92
CA SER A 16 8.49 -13.33 4.31
C SER A 16 9.90 -12.79 4.53
N SER A 17 10.69 -13.48 5.33
CA SER A 17 12.07 -13.07 5.69
C SER A 17 13.09 -13.30 4.58
N THR A 18 12.80 -14.19 3.62
CA THR A 18 13.68 -14.50 2.49
C THR A 18 12.87 -14.63 1.21
N ALA A 19 13.52 -14.43 0.05
CA ALA A 19 12.88 -14.59 -1.25
C ALA A 19 12.35 -16.02 -1.47
N SER A 20 13.14 -17.04 -1.11
CA SER A 20 12.72 -18.45 -1.20
C SER A 20 11.48 -18.74 -0.33
N GLN A 21 11.42 -18.21 0.90
CA GLN A 21 10.24 -18.37 1.74
C GLN A 21 9.03 -17.61 1.18
N ALA A 22 9.25 -16.43 0.59
CA ALA A 22 8.20 -15.66 -0.07
C ALA A 22 7.61 -16.45 -1.25
N GLU A 23 8.43 -17.09 -2.06
CA GLU A 23 8.00 -17.91 -3.19
C GLU A 23 7.15 -19.10 -2.75
N ILE A 24 7.60 -19.83 -1.71
CA ILE A 24 6.85 -20.94 -1.11
C ILE A 24 5.50 -20.44 -0.57
N ASN A 25 5.51 -19.34 0.18
CA ASN A 25 4.31 -18.79 0.81
C ASN A 25 3.31 -18.26 -0.24
N THR A 26 3.80 -17.61 -1.29
CA THR A 26 2.98 -17.16 -2.42
C THR A 26 2.35 -18.36 -3.13
N THR A 27 3.12 -19.40 -3.42
CA THR A 27 2.62 -20.60 -4.09
C THR A 27 1.53 -21.30 -3.28
N LEU A 28 1.77 -21.47 -1.97
CA LEU A 28 0.78 -22.09 -1.07
C LEU A 28 -0.50 -21.26 -0.98
N THR A 29 -0.37 -19.94 -0.79
CA THR A 29 -1.53 -19.04 -0.70
C THR A 29 -2.32 -19.04 -2.00
N PHE A 30 -1.62 -18.99 -3.13
CA PHE A 30 -2.19 -19.04 -4.48
C PHE A 30 -3.00 -20.32 -4.71
N GLN A 31 -2.42 -21.48 -4.38
CA GLN A 31 -3.10 -22.77 -4.50
C GLN A 31 -4.33 -22.83 -3.60
N THR A 32 -4.18 -22.45 -2.33
CA THR A 32 -5.29 -22.43 -1.36
C THR A 32 -6.45 -21.59 -1.86
N LEU A 33 -6.20 -20.38 -2.39
CA LEU A 33 -7.24 -19.53 -2.94
C LEU A 33 -7.96 -20.18 -4.12
N ARG A 34 -7.21 -20.80 -5.04
CA ARG A 34 -7.81 -21.51 -6.18
C ARG A 34 -8.67 -22.69 -5.74
N ASP A 35 -8.20 -23.47 -4.79
CA ASP A 35 -8.92 -24.65 -4.28
C ASP A 35 -10.24 -24.26 -3.62
N HIS A 36 -10.35 -23.04 -3.08
CA HIS A 36 -11.58 -22.47 -2.53
C HIS A 36 -12.43 -21.71 -3.55
N GLY A 37 -12.10 -21.79 -4.84
CA GLY A 37 -12.89 -21.19 -5.92
C GLY A 37 -12.63 -19.71 -6.18
N PHE A 38 -11.56 -19.11 -5.62
CA PHE A 38 -11.20 -17.73 -5.92
C PHE A 38 -10.53 -17.62 -7.29
N SER A 39 -10.91 -16.59 -8.06
CA SER A 39 -10.26 -16.23 -9.31
C SER A 39 -9.17 -15.18 -9.06
N ILE A 40 -7.93 -15.50 -9.42
CA ILE A 40 -6.77 -14.63 -9.19
C ILE A 40 -6.53 -13.75 -10.42
N ASN A 41 -6.37 -12.44 -10.20
CA ASN A 41 -6.08 -11.48 -11.26
C ASN A 41 -4.56 -11.40 -11.52
N TYR A 42 -4.05 -12.28 -12.37
CA TYR A 42 -2.62 -12.33 -12.71
C TYR A 42 -2.04 -11.01 -13.24
N ALA A 43 -2.84 -10.20 -13.94
CA ALA A 43 -2.39 -8.93 -14.48
C ALA A 43 -2.16 -7.87 -13.39
N LYS A 44 -2.85 -8.01 -12.24
CA LYS A 44 -2.70 -7.10 -11.08
C LYS A 44 -1.84 -7.72 -9.96
N SER A 45 -1.64 -9.02 -9.95
CA SER A 45 -0.91 -9.73 -8.90
C SER A 45 0.61 -9.75 -9.14
N GLN A 46 1.38 -9.39 -8.12
CA GLN A 46 2.83 -9.61 -8.08
C GLN A 46 3.12 -10.96 -7.41
N LEU A 47 3.40 -11.99 -8.21
CA LEU A 47 3.65 -13.35 -7.70
C LEU A 47 5.13 -13.66 -7.46
N VAL A 48 6.03 -12.89 -8.05
CA VAL A 48 7.47 -13.02 -7.82
C VAL A 48 7.86 -12.15 -6.62
N PRO A 49 8.61 -12.68 -5.63
CA PRO A 49 9.08 -11.90 -4.49
C PRO A 49 9.79 -10.62 -4.92
N THR A 50 9.44 -9.51 -4.28
CA THR A 50 10.08 -8.20 -4.49
C THR A 50 10.22 -7.49 -3.16
N ASN A 51 11.26 -6.67 -3.04
CA ASN A 51 11.41 -5.79 -1.88
C ASN A 51 10.63 -4.48 -2.01
N ARG A 52 10.12 -4.16 -3.21
CA ARG A 52 9.38 -2.93 -3.49
C ARG A 52 8.05 -3.26 -4.15
N LEU A 53 6.95 -3.00 -3.46
CA LEU A 53 5.62 -3.44 -3.87
C LEU A 53 4.55 -2.35 -3.67
N PRO A 54 3.74 -2.03 -4.69
CA PRO A 54 2.54 -1.21 -4.53
C PRO A 54 1.45 -1.96 -3.72
N HIS A 55 0.88 -1.32 -2.70
CA HIS A 55 -0.24 -1.86 -1.93
C HIS A 55 -1.08 -0.72 -1.33
N LEU A 56 -2.40 -0.74 -1.52
CA LEU A 56 -3.36 0.25 -1.00
C LEU A 56 -2.99 1.72 -1.27
N GLY A 57 -2.44 1.98 -2.46
CA GLY A 57 -1.98 3.29 -2.89
C GLY A 57 -0.70 3.78 -2.20
N ALA A 58 0.04 2.89 -1.57
CA ALA A 58 1.39 3.11 -1.08
C ALA A 58 2.40 2.22 -1.83
N ILE A 59 3.68 2.51 -1.69
CA ILE A 59 4.78 1.63 -2.08
C ILE A 59 5.46 1.19 -0.79
N ILE A 60 5.43 -0.11 -0.52
CA ILE A 60 6.17 -0.72 0.58
C ILE A 60 7.59 -1.00 0.06
N ASP A 61 8.60 -0.56 0.80
CA ASP A 61 10.01 -0.85 0.55
C ASP A 61 10.61 -1.56 1.77
N THR A 62 10.90 -2.85 1.61
CA THR A 62 11.43 -3.67 2.69
C THR A 62 12.95 -3.53 2.86
N LEU A 63 13.67 -2.97 1.88
CA LEU A 63 15.11 -2.70 2.02
C LEU A 63 15.32 -1.47 2.91
N GLU A 64 14.52 -0.43 2.67
CA GLU A 64 14.55 0.77 3.51
C GLU A 64 13.68 0.67 4.76
N ASN A 65 12.84 -0.37 4.86
CA ASN A 65 11.82 -0.55 5.89
C ASN A 65 10.89 0.69 5.99
N LYS A 66 10.47 1.21 4.84
CA LYS A 66 9.66 2.42 4.70
C LYS A 66 8.44 2.18 3.81
N VAL A 67 7.44 3.02 4.00
CA VAL A 67 6.23 3.04 3.17
C VAL A 67 6.09 4.42 2.54
N PHE A 68 6.08 4.48 1.22
CA PHE A 68 5.98 5.70 0.44
C PHE A 68 4.59 5.90 -0.14
N LEU A 69 4.21 7.15 -0.39
CA LEU A 69 3.07 7.41 -1.28
C LEU A 69 3.40 6.94 -2.69
N SER A 70 2.43 6.26 -3.32
CA SER A 70 2.51 5.90 -4.74
C SER A 70 2.67 7.15 -5.63
N PRO A 71 3.35 7.01 -6.79
CA PRO A 71 3.46 8.08 -7.78
C PRO A 71 2.09 8.64 -8.17
N GLU A 72 1.08 7.78 -8.42
CA GLU A 72 -0.23 8.26 -8.87
C GLU A 72 -0.89 9.14 -7.79
N ARG A 73 -0.79 8.78 -6.51
CA ARG A 73 -1.28 9.62 -5.42
C ARG A 73 -0.53 10.94 -5.31
N LYS A 74 0.80 10.90 -5.39
CA LYS A 74 1.63 12.12 -5.35
C LYS A 74 1.22 13.08 -6.46
N ASP A 75 1.06 12.58 -7.68
CA ASP A 75 0.71 13.41 -8.83
C ASP A 75 -0.73 13.91 -8.76
N SER A 76 -1.65 13.08 -8.27
CA SER A 76 -3.04 13.50 -8.04
C SER A 76 -3.15 14.61 -7.00
N ILE A 77 -2.38 14.55 -5.91
CA ILE A 77 -2.30 15.62 -4.89
C ILE A 77 -1.67 16.87 -5.49
N LYS A 78 -0.51 16.75 -6.16
CA LYS A 78 0.18 17.87 -6.81
C LYS A 78 -0.74 18.60 -7.79
N ALA A 79 -1.45 17.86 -8.64
CA ALA A 79 -2.38 18.44 -9.61
C ALA A 79 -3.48 19.26 -8.95
N LEU A 80 -4.06 18.75 -7.86
CA LEU A 80 -5.10 19.46 -7.11
C LEU A 80 -4.54 20.69 -6.39
N VAL A 81 -3.36 20.60 -5.77
CA VAL A 81 -2.66 21.74 -5.16
C VAL A 81 -2.38 22.83 -6.18
N ILE A 82 -1.86 22.48 -7.36
CA ILE A 82 -1.58 23.44 -8.44
C ILE A 82 -2.86 24.14 -8.88
N ARG A 83 -3.97 23.39 -9.03
CA ARG A 83 -5.28 23.95 -9.40
C ARG A 83 -5.78 24.94 -8.34
N VAL A 84 -5.78 24.54 -7.07
CA VAL A 84 -6.21 25.37 -5.94
C VAL A 84 -5.36 26.64 -5.85
N ARG A 85 -4.04 26.53 -6.00
CA ARG A 85 -3.11 27.67 -5.91
C ARG A 85 -3.25 28.67 -7.04
N LYS A 86 -3.59 28.22 -8.26
CA LYS A 86 -3.75 29.11 -9.44
C LYS A 86 -5.12 29.79 -9.50
N ALA A 87 -6.11 29.28 -8.78
CA ALA A 87 -7.47 29.79 -8.84
C ALA A 87 -7.65 31.01 -7.92
N ARG A 88 -8.25 32.09 -8.46
CA ARG A 88 -8.59 33.29 -7.68
C ARG A 88 -9.73 33.05 -6.68
N LYS A 89 -10.64 32.13 -7.02
CA LYS A 89 -11.69 31.60 -6.14
C LYS A 89 -11.70 30.08 -6.30
N VAL A 90 -11.64 29.37 -5.19
CA VAL A 90 -11.58 27.90 -5.18
C VAL A 90 -12.94 27.35 -4.74
N PRO A 91 -13.56 26.44 -5.50
CA PRO A 91 -14.78 25.77 -5.04
C PRO A 91 -14.52 25.01 -3.75
N LEU A 92 -15.46 25.08 -2.79
CA LEU A 92 -15.35 24.35 -1.52
C LEU A 92 -15.11 22.85 -1.75
N CYS A 93 -15.77 22.26 -2.75
CA CYS A 93 -15.59 20.87 -3.12
C CYS A 93 -14.13 20.51 -3.44
N ASP A 94 -13.37 21.40 -4.07
CA ASP A 94 -11.97 21.13 -4.41
C ASP A 94 -11.06 21.25 -3.17
N LEU A 95 -11.40 22.12 -2.22
CA LEU A 95 -10.74 22.16 -0.91
C LEU A 95 -11.06 20.89 -0.10
N SER A 96 -12.32 20.44 -0.08
CA SER A 96 -12.72 19.20 0.60
C SER A 96 -12.04 17.97 -0.01
N LYS A 97 -11.92 17.90 -1.35
CA LYS A 97 -11.16 16.83 -2.02
C LYS A 97 -9.68 16.87 -1.64
N LEU A 98 -9.08 18.06 -1.53
CA LEU A 98 -7.68 18.21 -1.14
C LEU A 98 -7.47 17.75 0.31
N LEU A 99 -8.34 18.18 1.23
CA LEU A 99 -8.35 17.72 2.62
C LEU A 99 -8.49 16.19 2.71
N GLY A 100 -9.46 15.60 2.02
CA GLY A 100 -9.65 14.15 2.00
C GLY A 100 -8.43 13.40 1.49
N LYS A 101 -7.78 13.89 0.43
CA LYS A 101 -6.52 13.31 -0.08
C LYS A 101 -5.38 13.43 0.93
N MET A 102 -5.24 14.56 1.62
CA MET A 102 -4.20 14.76 2.63
C MET A 102 -4.43 13.87 3.86
N ILE A 103 -5.68 13.76 4.34
CA ILE A 103 -6.06 12.86 5.44
C ILE A 103 -5.75 11.41 5.08
N SER A 104 -6.05 11.00 3.84
CA SER A 104 -5.71 9.67 3.34
C SER A 104 -4.20 9.37 3.33
N CYS A 105 -3.33 10.39 3.41
CA CYS A 105 -1.89 10.21 3.51
C CYS A 105 -1.39 10.11 4.97
N ILE A 106 -2.18 10.52 5.97
CA ILE A 106 -1.77 10.53 7.38
C ILE A 106 -1.45 9.12 7.89
N SER A 107 -2.06 8.06 7.37
CA SER A 107 -1.69 6.68 7.73
C SER A 107 -0.33 6.25 7.19
N ILE A 108 0.21 6.94 6.20
CA ILE A 108 1.47 6.60 5.50
C ILE A 108 2.62 7.52 5.96
N VAL A 109 2.33 8.80 6.24
CA VAL A 109 3.35 9.82 6.58
C VAL A 109 4.15 9.54 7.88
N PRO A 110 3.58 9.00 8.98
CA PRO A 110 4.34 8.65 10.19
C PRO A 110 5.44 7.61 9.93
N VAL A 111 5.23 6.75 8.93
CA VAL A 111 6.21 5.74 8.50
C VAL A 111 7.35 6.38 7.69
N LEU A 112 7.08 7.51 7.02
CA LEU A 112 8.08 8.24 6.22
C LEU A 112 9.04 9.11 7.04
N THR A 113 8.57 9.67 8.15
CA THR A 113 9.38 10.59 8.97
C THR A 113 10.29 9.87 9.98
N GLY A 114 10.38 8.53 9.92
CA GLY A 114 11.22 7.73 10.82
C GLY A 114 10.73 7.70 12.28
N ALA A 115 9.59 8.35 12.58
CA ALA A 115 9.01 8.36 13.92
C ALA A 115 8.33 7.03 14.30
N ALA A 116 8.08 6.15 13.32
CA ALA A 116 7.60 4.79 13.52
C ALA A 116 8.48 3.82 12.74
N SER A 117 9.73 3.64 13.17
CA SER A 117 10.70 2.70 12.61
C SER A 117 10.38 1.24 12.96
N VAL A 118 9.16 0.77 12.71
CA VAL A 118 8.82 -0.65 12.78
C VAL A 118 7.68 -0.92 11.81
N LEU A 119 7.90 -1.68 10.73
CA LEU A 119 6.81 -2.44 10.11
C LEU A 119 6.17 -3.28 11.24
N PRO A 120 4.95 -2.98 11.72
CA PRO A 120 4.60 -3.32 13.08
C PRO A 120 4.42 -4.83 13.24
N ASN A 121 5.20 -5.42 14.14
CA ASN A 121 4.82 -6.64 14.87
C ASN A 121 3.58 -6.39 15.80
N ARG A 122 2.92 -5.24 15.69
CA ARG A 122 1.71 -4.84 16.39
C ARG A 122 0.86 -3.95 15.48
N ILE A 123 0.06 -4.54 14.60
CA ILE A 123 -1.12 -3.84 14.06
C ILE A 123 -2.32 -4.44 14.78
N GLY A 124 -2.66 -3.85 15.93
CA GLY A 124 -4.01 -3.94 16.45
C GLY A 124 -4.86 -2.98 15.64
N TRP A 125 -5.73 -3.51 14.79
CA TRP A 125 -6.81 -2.73 14.23
C TRP A 125 -7.88 -2.59 15.31
N ARG A 126 -8.27 -1.35 15.62
CA ARG A 126 -9.57 -1.05 16.23
C ARG A 126 -10.62 -1.02 15.13
#